data_AF-A0A4V3EY69-F1
#
_entry.id   AF-A0A4V3EY69-F1
#
_cell.length_a   1.000
_cell.length_b   1.000
_cell.length_c   1.000
_cell.angle_alpha   90.00
_cell.angle_beta   90.00
_cell.angle_gamma   90.00
#
_symmetry.space_group_name_H-M   'P 1'
#
loop_
_entity.id
_entity.type
_entity.pdbx_description
1 polymer ?
#
loop_
_entity_poly.entity_id
_entity_poly.type
_entity_poly.pdbx_seq_one_letter_code
_entity_poly.pdbx_strand_id
1 'polypeptide(L)'
;MPGRKTHDRIPPRTAGTGTGAAGVAAYRYRGVPQPDPATARAQQALAVLAQLRTTLALRSSRVRALTAELGDCLAQAVCDGVKVAAVAKAAGQPAASIRSAALARGELYPSGQTRSGHLHLIAGLASELAAAEGARSAAEDERTRVLALARKSRLLDDYQLAGASGLKSDEIRKMTRGVGLRVAQPQ
;
A
#
# COMPACT_ATOMS: atom_id res chain seq x y z
N MET A 1 32.05 54.00 -35.56
CA MET A 1 31.50 55.33 -35.18
C MET A 1 30.50 55.75 -36.25
N PRO A 2 29.46 56.55 -35.99
CA PRO A 2 28.33 56.53 -35.03
C PRO A 2 27.01 56.15 -35.77
N GLY A 3 25.91 55.72 -35.13
CA GLY A 3 24.88 56.55 -34.50
C GLY A 3 24.01 57.36 -35.48
N ARG A 4 22.71 57.05 -35.61
CA ARG A 4 21.58 58.02 -35.50
C ARG A 4 20.17 57.43 -35.73
N LYS A 5 19.28 57.97 -34.90
CA LYS A 5 17.83 57.82 -34.71
C LYS A 5 16.96 58.07 -35.96
N THR A 6 15.81 57.39 -36.02
CA THR A 6 14.56 57.84 -36.68
C THR A 6 13.37 57.25 -35.90
N HIS A 7 12.79 58.01 -34.97
CA HIS A 7 11.55 58.78 -35.10
C HIS A 7 10.27 57.95 -35.35
N ASP A 8 9.46 57.91 -34.28
CA ASP A 8 8.03 57.65 -34.25
C ASP A 8 7.29 58.30 -35.42
N ARG A 9 6.40 57.52 -36.05
CA ARG A 9 5.21 58.05 -36.71
C ARG A 9 4.13 56.98 -36.77
N ILE A 10 3.27 56.98 -35.76
CA ILE A 10 1.98 56.28 -35.79
C ILE A 10 1.04 57.10 -36.68
N PRO A 11 0.48 56.55 -37.78
CA PRO A 11 -0.59 57.22 -38.50
C PRO A 11 -1.92 57.07 -37.73
N PRO A 12 -2.77 58.11 -37.72
CA PRO A 12 -4.06 58.05 -37.04
C PRO A 12 -5.02 57.12 -37.79
N ARG A 13 -5.72 56.30 -37.01
CA ARG A 13 -6.73 55.35 -37.49
C ARG A 13 -8.03 56.11 -37.74
N THR A 14 -8.42 56.25 -38.99
CA THR A 14 -9.73 56.75 -39.41
C THR A 14 -10.83 55.77 -39.01
N ALA A 15 -11.82 56.26 -38.27
CA ALA A 15 -13.03 55.54 -37.92
C ALA A 15 -13.95 55.50 -39.16
N GLY A 16 -13.93 54.39 -39.89
CA GLY A 16 -14.95 54.06 -40.88
C GLY A 16 -16.13 53.39 -40.19
N THR A 17 -17.25 54.10 -40.09
CA THR A 17 -18.58 53.60 -39.76
C THR A 17 -19.06 52.68 -40.88
N GLY A 18 -18.69 51.40 -40.80
CA GLY A 18 -19.24 50.32 -41.59
C GLY A 18 -20.24 49.53 -40.76
N THR A 19 -21.52 49.65 -41.09
CA THR A 19 -22.62 48.81 -40.63
C THR A 19 -22.36 47.37 -41.06
N GLY A 20 -21.71 46.61 -40.19
CA GLY A 20 -21.44 45.18 -40.34
C GLY A 20 -21.81 44.49 -39.02
N ALA A 21 -22.73 43.53 -39.11
CA ALA A 21 -23.25 42.76 -37.99
C ALA A 21 -22.14 42.39 -36.99
N ALA A 22 -22.39 42.71 -35.72
CA ALA A 22 -21.50 42.40 -34.60
C ALA A 22 -21.34 40.88 -34.47
N GLY A 23 -20.40 40.32 -35.24
CA GLY A 23 -19.83 39.01 -35.00
C GLY A 23 -18.92 39.10 -33.79
N VAL A 24 -19.51 39.23 -32.61
CA VAL A 24 -18.81 39.04 -31.34
C VAL A 24 -18.29 37.60 -31.41
N ALA A 25 -17.00 37.46 -31.69
CA ALA A 25 -16.31 36.18 -31.58
C ALA A 25 -16.37 35.82 -30.09
N ALA A 26 -17.44 35.10 -29.72
CA ALA A 26 -17.68 34.66 -28.37
C ALA A 26 -16.43 33.90 -27.92
N TYR A 27 -15.79 34.42 -26.88
CA TYR A 27 -14.68 33.78 -26.23
C TYR A 27 -15.17 32.43 -25.72
N ARG A 28 -15.02 31.38 -26.54
CA ARG A 28 -15.28 30.00 -26.13
C ARG A 28 -14.18 29.63 -25.16
N TYR A 29 -14.48 29.78 -23.88
CA TYR A 29 -13.74 29.12 -22.82
C TYR A 29 -13.62 27.63 -23.21
N ARG A 30 -12.43 27.20 -23.63
CA ARG A 30 -12.10 25.77 -23.69
C ARG A 30 -12.06 25.33 -22.24
N GLY A 31 -13.21 24.87 -21.75
CA GLY A 31 -13.29 24.19 -20.46
C GLY A 31 -12.18 23.15 -20.37
N VAL A 32 -11.66 22.96 -19.16
CA VAL A 32 -10.67 21.93 -18.87
C VAL A 32 -11.16 20.63 -19.50
N PRO A 33 -10.37 19.95 -20.36
CA PRO A 33 -10.80 18.72 -21.00
C PRO A 33 -11.33 17.77 -19.92
N GLN A 34 -12.57 17.33 -20.07
CA GLN A 34 -13.16 16.39 -19.12
C GLN A 34 -12.26 15.16 -19.07
N PRO A 35 -11.75 14.76 -17.90
CA PRO A 35 -10.80 13.67 -17.81
C PRO A 35 -11.45 12.41 -18.38
N ASP A 36 -10.75 11.77 -19.31
CA ASP A 36 -11.19 10.52 -19.91
C ASP A 36 -11.46 9.51 -18.77
N PRO A 37 -12.66 8.90 -18.70
CA PRO A 37 -12.98 7.92 -17.67
C PRO A 37 -11.97 6.77 -17.59
N ALA A 38 -11.29 6.43 -18.68
CA ALA A 38 -10.20 5.45 -18.68
C ALA A 38 -8.99 5.93 -17.88
N THR A 39 -8.59 7.19 -18.06
CA THR A 39 -7.48 7.80 -17.31
C THR A 39 -7.78 7.92 -15.82
N ALA A 40 -9.02 8.26 -15.46
CA ALA A 40 -9.45 8.34 -14.06
C ALA A 40 -9.38 6.96 -13.37
N ARG A 41 -9.83 5.90 -14.05
CA ARG A 41 -9.73 4.51 -13.54
C ARG A 41 -8.29 4.05 -13.38
N ALA A 42 -7.41 4.39 -14.33
CA ALA A 42 -5.99 4.08 -14.26
C ALA A 42 -5.33 4.77 -13.05
N GLN A 43 -5.58 6.06 -12.85
CA GLN A 43 -5.06 6.82 -11.70
C GLN A 43 -5.59 6.25 -10.37
N GLN A 44 -6.87 5.88 -10.30
CA GLN A 44 -7.44 5.26 -9.12
C GLN A 44 -6.75 3.93 -8.78
N ALA A 45 -6.50 3.07 -9.77
CA ALA A 45 -5.80 1.81 -9.55
C ALA A 45 -4.36 2.04 -9.03
N LEU A 46 -3.63 3.01 -9.58
CA LEU A 46 -2.29 3.37 -9.09
C LEU A 46 -2.32 3.89 -7.65
N ALA A 47 -3.29 4.74 -7.31
CA ALA A 47 -3.44 5.28 -5.95
C ALA A 47 -3.74 4.17 -4.93
N VAL A 48 -4.67 3.26 -5.26
CA VAL A 48 -4.99 2.10 -4.40
C VAL A 48 -3.77 1.20 -4.21
N LEU A 49 -3.01 0.91 -5.27
CA LEU A 49 -1.78 0.10 -5.16
C LEU A 49 -0.72 0.77 -4.28
N ALA A 50 -0.55 2.09 -4.40
CA ALA A 50 0.38 2.84 -3.56
C ALA A 50 -0.04 2.80 -2.08
N GLN A 51 -1.34 2.94 -1.79
CA GLN A 51 -1.89 2.83 -0.43
C GLN A 51 -1.74 1.40 0.13
N LEU A 52 -1.97 0.37 -0.69
CA LEU A 52 -1.78 -1.02 -0.26
C LEU A 52 -0.31 -1.33 0.03
N ARG A 53 0.63 -0.73 -0.73
CA ARG A 53 2.07 -0.86 -0.47
C ARG A 53 2.45 -0.32 0.91
N THR A 54 2.00 0.90 1.26
CA THR A 54 2.29 1.48 2.58
C THR A 54 1.63 0.69 3.70
N THR A 55 0.38 0.27 3.50
CA THR A 55 -0.36 -0.58 4.45
C THR A 55 0.35 -1.91 4.71
N LEU A 56 0.83 -2.58 3.67
CA LEU A 56 1.56 -3.84 3.79
C LEU A 56 2.89 -3.67 4.49
N ALA A 57 3.60 -2.58 4.25
CA ALA A 57 4.85 -2.28 4.95
C ALA A 57 4.60 -2.12 6.46
N LEU A 58 3.57 -1.37 6.85
CA LEU A 58 3.18 -1.19 8.25
C LEU A 58 2.78 -2.52 8.90
N ARG A 59 1.91 -3.30 8.24
CA ARG A 59 1.45 -4.60 8.75
C ARG A 59 2.61 -5.60 8.88
N SER A 60 3.52 -5.64 7.91
CA SER A 60 4.72 -6.48 7.97
C SER A 60 5.64 -6.08 9.12
N SER A 61 5.75 -4.77 9.40
CA SER A 61 6.49 -4.28 10.57
C SER A 61 5.84 -4.73 11.87
N ARG A 62 4.52 -4.59 12.00
CA ARG A 62 3.76 -5.04 13.18
C ARG A 62 3.88 -6.53 13.42
N VAL A 63 3.79 -7.36 12.36
CA VAL A 63 4.00 -8.81 12.46
C VAL A 63 5.40 -9.10 13.00
N ARG A 64 6.46 -8.49 12.46
CA ARG A 64 7.83 -8.69 12.97
C ARG A 64 7.99 -8.28 14.43
N ALA A 65 7.41 -7.15 14.83
CA ALA A 65 7.45 -6.69 16.22
C ALA A 65 6.76 -7.69 17.17
N LEU A 66 5.53 -8.11 16.84
CA LEU A 66 4.78 -9.08 17.61
C LEU A 66 5.48 -10.44 17.68
N THR A 67 6.10 -10.90 16.60
CA THR A 67 6.91 -12.13 16.60
C THR A 67 8.09 -12.02 17.56
N ALA A 68 8.79 -10.88 17.58
CA ALA A 68 9.91 -10.64 18.49
C ALA A 68 9.45 -10.58 19.95
N GLU A 69 8.39 -9.81 20.24
CA GLU A 69 7.77 -9.67 21.57
C GLU A 69 7.26 -11.02 22.11
N LEU A 70 6.61 -11.81 21.25
CA LEU A 70 6.18 -13.16 21.62
C LEU A 70 7.40 -14.03 21.93
N GLY A 71 8.45 -14.00 21.09
CA GLY A 71 9.69 -14.74 21.32
C GLY A 71 10.35 -14.39 22.66
N ASP A 72 10.37 -13.11 23.03
CA ASP A 72 10.84 -12.63 24.34
C ASP A 72 10.01 -13.22 25.48
N CYS A 73 8.68 -13.13 25.41
CA CYS A 73 7.79 -13.65 26.45
C CYS A 73 7.91 -15.17 26.61
N LEU A 74 8.05 -15.90 25.50
CA LEU A 74 8.22 -17.36 25.53
C LEU A 74 9.52 -17.75 26.25
N ALA A 75 10.63 -17.07 25.94
CA ALA A 75 11.91 -17.33 26.58
C ALA A 75 11.88 -16.97 28.07
N GLN A 76 11.27 -15.82 28.42
CA GLN A 76 11.11 -15.40 29.80
C GLN A 76 10.27 -16.37 30.62
N ALA A 77 9.14 -16.86 30.08
CA ALA A 77 8.30 -17.84 30.75
C ALA A 77 9.05 -19.16 31.03
N VAL A 78 9.90 -19.60 30.11
CA VAL A 78 10.74 -20.79 30.30
C VAL A 78 11.82 -20.54 31.35
N CYS A 79 12.45 -19.36 31.34
CA CYS A 79 13.42 -18.93 32.36
C CYS A 79 12.79 -18.92 33.77
N ASP A 80 11.56 -18.42 33.89
CA ASP A 80 10.78 -18.40 35.14
C ASP A 80 10.20 -19.78 35.54
N GLY A 81 10.58 -20.86 34.84
CA GLY A 81 10.23 -22.24 35.20
C GLY A 81 8.86 -22.71 34.74
N VAL A 82 8.18 -21.99 33.82
CA VAL A 82 6.93 -22.46 33.23
C VAL A 82 7.21 -23.65 32.31
N LYS A 83 6.49 -24.76 32.51
CA LYS A 83 6.64 -25.97 31.68
C LYS A 83 6.43 -25.65 30.19
N VAL A 84 7.39 -26.06 29.36
CA VAL A 84 7.37 -25.88 27.89
C VAL A 84 6.06 -26.36 27.26
N ALA A 85 5.48 -27.47 27.74
CA ALA A 85 4.20 -27.96 27.24
C ALA A 85 3.03 -27.00 27.48
N ALA A 86 3.02 -26.30 28.62
CA ALA A 86 1.99 -25.30 28.93
C ALA A 86 2.17 -24.04 28.07
N VAL A 87 3.42 -23.60 27.88
CA VAL A 87 3.78 -22.49 27.00
C VAL A 87 3.40 -22.79 25.55
N ALA A 88 3.73 -23.97 25.05
CA ALA A 88 3.38 -24.45 23.71
C ALA A 88 1.86 -24.43 23.48
N LYS A 89 1.09 -24.91 24.47
CA LYS A 89 -0.37 -24.88 24.41
C LYS A 89 -0.92 -23.45 24.39
N ALA A 90 -0.39 -22.55 25.21
CA ALA A 90 -0.84 -21.15 25.24
C ALA A 90 -0.50 -20.39 23.94
N ALA A 91 0.68 -20.64 23.36
CA ALA A 91 1.12 -20.01 22.12
C ALA A 91 0.50 -20.64 20.85
N GLY A 92 -0.11 -21.82 20.96
CA GLY A 92 -0.57 -22.59 19.78
C GLY A 92 0.58 -23.09 18.90
N GLN A 93 1.79 -23.26 19.44
CA GLN A 93 3.00 -23.63 18.71
C GLN A 93 3.56 -24.98 19.17
N PRO A 94 4.29 -25.71 18.31
CA PRO A 94 4.91 -26.97 18.71
C PRO A 94 6.00 -26.73 19.76
N ALA A 95 6.14 -27.65 20.71
CA ALA A 95 7.14 -27.55 21.79
C ALA A 95 8.59 -27.44 21.28
N ALA A 96 8.90 -27.96 20.09
CA ALA A 96 10.19 -27.76 19.45
C ALA A 96 10.47 -26.27 19.14
N SER A 97 9.48 -25.53 18.62
CA SER A 97 9.59 -24.08 18.36
C SER A 97 9.87 -23.31 19.65
N ILE A 98 9.15 -23.64 20.73
CA ILE A 98 9.34 -22.99 22.04
C ILE A 98 10.76 -23.22 22.57
N ARG A 99 11.29 -24.45 22.47
CA ARG A 99 12.67 -24.75 22.89
C ARG A 99 13.69 -23.97 22.07
N SER A 100 13.53 -23.93 20.75
CA SER A 100 14.41 -23.15 19.88
C SER A 100 14.37 -21.65 20.21
N ALA A 101 13.19 -21.09 20.44
CA ALA A 101 13.02 -19.68 20.82
C ALA A 101 13.67 -19.36 22.17
N ALA A 102 13.50 -20.23 23.17
CA ALA A 102 14.12 -20.06 24.47
C ALA A 102 15.65 -20.15 24.41
N LEU A 103 16.21 -21.08 23.63
CA LEU A 103 17.66 -21.24 23.44
C LEU A 103 18.30 -20.11 22.64
N ALA A 104 17.53 -19.47 21.74
CA ALA A 104 18.03 -18.36 20.94
C ALA A 104 18.23 -17.07 21.76
N ARG A 105 17.61 -16.99 22.95
CA ARG A 105 17.76 -15.87 23.88
C ARG A 105 18.85 -16.21 24.90
N GLY A 106 19.72 -15.25 25.18
CA GLY A 106 20.83 -15.39 26.11
C GLY A 106 20.40 -15.43 27.58
N GLU A 107 21.29 -15.00 28.47
CA GLU A 107 20.98 -14.94 29.90
C GLU A 107 19.81 -13.99 30.16
N LEU A 108 18.71 -14.57 30.68
CA LEU A 108 17.52 -13.85 31.14
C LEU A 108 17.50 -13.89 32.66
N TYR A 109 17.09 -12.78 33.27
CA TYR A 109 16.87 -12.71 34.70
C TYR A 109 15.42 -13.11 35.03
N PRO A 110 15.16 -13.73 36.18
CA PRO A 110 13.80 -14.06 36.58
C PRO A 110 12.93 -12.80 36.67
N SER A 111 11.74 -12.83 36.07
CA SER A 111 10.86 -11.65 35.99
C SER A 111 10.00 -11.47 37.24
N GLY A 112 9.87 -12.52 38.07
CA GLY A 112 8.94 -12.55 39.20
C GLY A 112 7.47 -12.66 38.80
N GLN A 113 7.15 -12.78 37.51
CA GLN A 113 5.78 -12.93 37.03
C GLN A 113 5.22 -14.33 37.35
N THR A 114 3.93 -14.38 37.66
CA THR A 114 3.24 -15.64 37.95
C THR A 114 3.09 -16.48 36.68
N ARG A 115 3.03 -17.80 36.86
CA ARG A 115 2.78 -18.74 35.76
C ARG A 115 1.50 -18.40 34.99
N SER A 116 0.42 -18.03 35.67
CA SER A 116 -0.84 -17.66 35.02
C SER A 116 -0.69 -16.37 34.21
N GLY A 117 0.04 -15.39 34.73
CA GLY A 117 0.37 -14.14 34.03
C GLY A 117 1.11 -14.41 32.72
N HIS A 118 2.16 -15.22 32.76
CA HIS A 118 2.92 -15.64 31.57
C HIS A 118 2.03 -16.29 30.52
N LEU A 119 1.24 -17.29 30.91
CA LEU A 119 0.40 -18.03 29.97
C LEU A 119 -0.70 -17.14 29.34
N HIS A 120 -1.27 -16.23 30.12
CA HIS A 120 -2.27 -15.28 29.61
C HIS A 120 -1.64 -14.29 28.62
N LEU A 121 -0.47 -13.73 28.94
CA LEU A 121 0.24 -12.80 28.06
C LEU A 121 0.62 -13.46 26.74
N ILE A 122 1.16 -14.68 26.80
CA ILE A 122 1.53 -15.48 25.63
C ILE A 122 0.31 -15.75 24.74
N ALA A 123 -0.82 -16.15 25.32
CA ALA A 123 -2.04 -16.40 24.56
C ALA A 123 -2.57 -15.12 23.88
N GLY A 124 -2.51 -13.99 24.59
CA GLY A 124 -2.89 -12.68 24.03
C GLY A 124 -2.02 -12.28 22.85
N LEU A 125 -0.69 -12.32 23.01
CA LEU A 125 0.26 -11.98 21.95
C LEU A 125 0.15 -12.93 20.75
N ALA A 126 -0.06 -14.22 20.98
CA ALA A 126 -0.28 -15.18 19.89
C ALA A 126 -1.56 -14.87 19.09
N SER A 127 -2.65 -14.50 19.78
CA SER A 127 -3.89 -14.07 19.13
C SER A 127 -3.71 -12.76 18.34
N GLU A 128 -3.00 -11.77 18.90
CA GLU A 128 -2.69 -10.52 18.21
C GLU A 128 -1.83 -10.75 16.96
N LEU A 129 -0.83 -11.62 17.07
CA LEU A 129 0.03 -11.99 15.93
C LEU A 129 -0.80 -12.63 14.83
N ALA A 130 -1.65 -13.61 15.16
CA ALA A 130 -2.53 -14.26 14.19
C ALA A 130 -3.49 -13.25 13.51
N ALA A 131 -4.04 -12.31 14.27
CA ALA A 131 -4.89 -11.25 13.71
C ALA A 131 -4.10 -10.30 12.78
N ALA A 132 -2.86 -9.94 13.15
CA ALA A 132 -2.00 -9.10 12.33
C ALA A 132 -1.57 -9.80 11.03
N GLU A 133 -1.26 -11.09 11.10
CA GLU A 133 -0.97 -11.93 9.92
C GLU A 133 -2.18 -12.05 9.00
N GLY A 134 -3.37 -12.29 9.57
CA GLY A 134 -4.63 -12.32 8.82
C GLY A 134 -4.92 -11.00 8.12
N ALA A 135 -4.75 -9.87 8.83
CA ALA A 135 -4.89 -8.55 8.23
C ALA A 135 -3.85 -8.31 7.12
N ARG A 136 -2.60 -8.72 7.31
CA ARG A 136 -1.58 -8.62 6.26
C ARG A 136 -1.97 -9.43 5.03
N SER A 137 -2.35 -10.69 5.19
CA SER A 137 -2.78 -11.58 4.11
C SER A 137 -3.96 -11.00 3.34
N ALA A 138 -4.96 -10.45 4.02
CA ALA A 138 -6.10 -9.80 3.36
C ALA A 138 -5.70 -8.60 2.48
N ALA A 139 -4.68 -7.82 2.89
CA ALA A 139 -4.14 -6.75 2.03
C ALA A 139 -3.31 -7.29 0.86
N GLU A 140 -2.62 -8.41 1.02
CA GLU A 140 -1.89 -9.08 -0.08
C GLU A 140 -2.88 -9.61 -1.13
N ASP A 141 -4.00 -10.18 -0.69
CA ASP A 141 -5.09 -10.64 -1.56
C ASP A 141 -5.72 -9.47 -2.32
N GLU A 142 -6.03 -8.37 -1.63
CA GLU A 142 -6.60 -7.19 -2.26
C GLU A 142 -5.65 -6.58 -3.29
N ARG A 143 -4.35 -6.49 -2.97
CA ARG A 143 -3.33 -6.05 -3.93
C ARG A 143 -3.31 -6.95 -5.17
N THR A 144 -3.43 -8.25 -4.98
CA THR A 144 -3.47 -9.23 -6.08
C THR A 144 -4.70 -9.03 -6.97
N ARG A 145 -5.87 -8.77 -6.38
CA ARG A 145 -7.10 -8.49 -7.12
C ARG A 145 -7.00 -7.20 -7.93
N VAL A 146 -6.51 -6.11 -7.33
CA VAL A 146 -6.32 -4.82 -8.01
C VAL A 146 -5.34 -4.95 -9.17
N LEU A 147 -4.21 -5.64 -8.97
CA LEU A 147 -3.25 -5.91 -10.04
C LEU A 147 -3.87 -6.72 -11.18
N ALA A 148 -4.62 -7.78 -10.86
CA ALA A 148 -5.28 -8.60 -11.87
C ALA A 148 -6.31 -7.77 -12.68
N LEU A 149 -7.10 -6.92 -12.02
CA LEU A 149 -8.10 -6.07 -12.67
C LEU A 149 -7.44 -5.03 -13.57
N ALA A 150 -6.40 -4.37 -13.09
CA ALA A 150 -5.65 -3.37 -13.85
C ALA A 150 -4.96 -3.97 -15.08
N ARG A 151 -4.44 -5.20 -14.98
CA ARG A 151 -3.89 -5.92 -16.15
C ARG A 151 -4.97 -6.32 -17.14
N LYS A 152 -6.12 -6.82 -16.65
CA LYS A 152 -7.24 -7.22 -17.51
C LYS A 152 -7.83 -6.02 -18.28
N SER A 153 -7.84 -4.83 -17.68
CA SER A 153 -8.34 -3.62 -18.33
C SER A 153 -7.40 -3.04 -19.39
N ARG A 154 -6.12 -3.48 -19.42
CA ARG A 154 -5.07 -2.97 -20.35
C ARG A 154 -4.87 -1.46 -20.32
N LEU A 155 -5.29 -0.80 -19.23
CA LEU A 155 -5.17 0.65 -19.06
C LEU A 155 -3.79 1.07 -18.53
N LEU A 156 -3.07 0.13 -17.92
CA LEU A 156 -1.75 0.35 -17.32
C LEU A 156 -0.79 -0.71 -17.85
N ASP A 157 0.45 -0.30 -18.11
CA ASP A 157 1.51 -1.23 -18.46
C ASP A 157 2.11 -1.92 -17.21
N ASP A 158 2.82 -3.03 -17.43
CA ASP A 158 3.43 -3.82 -16.35
C ASP A 158 4.52 -3.03 -15.57
N TYR A 159 5.04 -1.91 -16.09
CA TYR A 159 6.04 -1.06 -15.43
C TYR A 159 5.38 -0.01 -14.52
N GLN A 160 4.28 0.59 -14.95
CA GLN A 160 3.44 1.50 -14.15
C GLN A 160 2.89 0.76 -12.94
N LEU A 161 2.41 -0.48 -13.15
CA LEU A 161 1.95 -1.34 -12.05
C LEU A 161 3.09 -1.72 -11.09
N ALA A 162 4.28 -2.00 -11.61
CA ALA A 162 5.46 -2.25 -10.78
C ALA A 162 5.83 -1.04 -9.90
N GLY A 163 5.84 0.16 -10.50
CA GLY A 163 6.14 1.41 -9.80
C GLY A 163 5.18 1.68 -8.63
N ALA A 164 3.87 1.50 -8.84
CA ALA A 164 2.87 1.74 -7.80
C ALA A 164 2.81 0.66 -6.72
N SER A 165 2.90 -0.62 -7.11
CA SER A 165 2.77 -1.74 -6.17
C SER A 165 4.06 -2.06 -5.41
N GLY A 166 5.22 -1.61 -5.90
CA GLY A 166 6.53 -1.98 -5.36
C GLY A 166 6.95 -3.41 -5.67
N LEU A 167 6.27 -4.08 -6.60
CA LEU A 167 6.59 -5.43 -7.07
C LEU A 167 7.33 -5.40 -8.39
N LYS A 168 8.10 -6.45 -8.69
CA LYS A 168 8.69 -6.61 -10.02
C LYS A 168 7.63 -7.04 -11.04
N SER A 169 7.75 -6.62 -12.29
CA SER A 169 6.80 -6.98 -13.36
C SER A 169 6.64 -8.50 -13.53
N ASP A 170 7.71 -9.28 -13.38
CA ASP A 170 7.64 -10.75 -13.39
C ASP A 170 6.83 -11.33 -12.23
N GLU A 171 6.94 -10.73 -11.06
CA GLU A 171 6.21 -11.12 -9.86
C GLU A 171 4.73 -10.83 -10.03
N ILE A 172 4.39 -9.64 -10.55
CA ILE A 172 3.02 -9.27 -10.93
C ILE A 172 2.45 -10.29 -11.92
N ARG A 173 3.20 -10.68 -12.96
CA ARG A 173 2.80 -11.71 -13.92
C ARG A 173 2.56 -13.07 -13.29
N LYS A 174 3.33 -13.46 -12.28
CA LYS A 174 3.14 -14.72 -11.55
C LYS A 174 1.90 -14.66 -10.66
N MET A 175 1.77 -13.59 -9.86
CA MET A 175 0.67 -13.42 -8.91
C MET A 175 -0.70 -13.32 -9.58
N THR A 176 -0.76 -12.71 -10.76
CA THR A 176 -2.02 -12.48 -11.49
C THR A 176 -2.36 -13.58 -12.49
N ARG A 177 -1.51 -14.59 -12.67
CA ARG A 177 -1.77 -15.74 -13.55
C ARG A 177 -2.89 -16.60 -12.95
N GLY A 178 -3.93 -16.87 -13.73
CA GLY A 178 -5.04 -17.74 -13.30
C GLY A 178 -6.02 -17.11 -12.30
N VAL A 179 -5.88 -15.82 -11.97
CA VAL A 179 -6.84 -15.13 -11.10
C VAL A 179 -8.15 -14.92 -11.86
N GLY A 180 -9.12 -15.80 -11.59
CA GLY A 180 -10.47 -15.76 -12.16
C GLY A 180 -11.26 -14.56 -11.66
N LEU A 181 -11.06 -13.39 -12.26
CA LEU A 181 -11.88 -12.22 -12.00
C LEU A 181 -13.27 -12.41 -12.62
N ARG A 182 -14.21 -12.94 -11.84
CA ARG A 182 -15.64 -12.78 -12.12
C ARG A 182 -15.96 -11.30 -11.96
N VAL A 183 -15.87 -10.56 -13.06
CA VAL A 183 -16.32 -9.17 -13.12
C VAL A 183 -17.84 -9.23 -13.02
N ALA A 184 -18.40 -8.89 -11.87
CA ALA A 184 -19.81 -8.53 -11.79
C ALA A 184 -19.98 -7.23 -12.58
N GLN A 185 -20.57 -7.32 -13.76
CA GLN A 185 -21.00 -6.14 -14.50
C GLN A 185 -22.17 -5.50 -13.72
N PRO A 186 -22.13 -4.19 -13.39
CA PRO A 186 -23.31 -3.51 -12.91
C PRO A 186 -24.35 -3.48 -14.05
N GLN A 187 -25.58 -3.87 -13.72
CA GLN A 187 -26.76 -3.67 -14.59
C GLN A 187 -27.13 -2.20 -14.65
#